data_AF-A0A3C0G210-F1
#
_entry.id   AF-A0A3C0G210-F1
#
_cell.length_a   1.000
_cell.length_b   1.000
_cell.length_c   1.000
_cell.angle_alpha   90.00
_cell.angle_beta   90.00
_cell.angle_gamma   90.00
#
_symmetry.space_group_name_H-M   'P 1'
#
loop_
_entity.id
_entity.type
_entity.pdbx_description
1 polymer ?
#
loop_
_entity_poly.entity_id
_entity_poly.type
_entity_poly.pdbx_seq_one_letter_code
_entity_poly.pdbx_strand_id
1 'polypeptide(L)'
;MKLTSKKLNDLILEVMDEARRSKYDRVMSILRGEDPNINTIAIMSGQNPMAKQSSALDNEYLKRELEATAKAKGIKFLRVGGNFMGIFEQSVMLLNPPDKESVDELNRQF
;
A
#
# COMPACT_ATOMS: atom_id res chain seq x y z
N MET A 1 -28.50 -13.69 -14.76
CA MET A 1 -28.64 -13.90 -13.30
C MET A 1 -29.35 -12.68 -12.69
N LYS A 2 -30.35 -12.84 -11.81
CA LYS A 2 -31.02 -11.71 -11.13
C LYS A 2 -30.39 -11.46 -9.76
N LEU A 3 -30.02 -10.22 -9.48
CA LEU A 3 -29.54 -9.76 -8.18
C LEU A 3 -30.75 -9.62 -7.25
N THR A 4 -30.74 -10.32 -6.11
CA THR A 4 -31.81 -10.24 -5.09
C THR A 4 -31.26 -9.61 -3.82
N SER A 5 -32.12 -9.01 -2.98
CA SER A 5 -31.69 -8.38 -1.73
C SER A 5 -30.95 -9.34 -0.80
N LYS A 6 -31.33 -10.63 -0.79
CA LYS A 6 -30.62 -11.68 -0.06
C LYS A 6 -29.20 -11.87 -0.58
N LYS A 7 -29.02 -12.01 -1.90
CA LYS A 7 -27.69 -12.14 -2.52
C LYS A 7 -26.82 -10.92 -2.26
N LEU A 8 -27.39 -9.73 -2.29
CA LEU A 8 -26.65 -8.49 -1.98
C LEU A 8 -26.14 -8.50 -0.54
N ASN A 9 -26.99 -8.88 0.43
CA ASN A 9 -26.59 -8.97 1.83
C ASN A 9 -25.53 -10.05 2.06
N ASP A 10 -25.66 -11.21 1.42
CA ASP A 10 -24.67 -12.29 1.52
C ASP A 10 -23.29 -11.82 0.97
N LEU A 11 -23.27 -11.12 -0.17
CA LEU A 11 -22.06 -10.51 -0.74
C LEU A 11 -21.45 -9.45 0.17
N ILE A 12 -22.26 -8.61 0.81
CA ILE A 12 -21.78 -7.60 1.76
C ILE A 12 -21.13 -8.27 2.98
N LEU A 13 -21.75 -9.31 3.53
CA LEU A 13 -21.22 -10.05 4.67
C LEU A 13 -19.91 -10.76 4.32
N GLU A 14 -19.81 -11.36 3.13
CA GLU A 14 -18.59 -11.99 2.63
C GLU A 14 -17.44 -10.97 2.51
N VAL A 15 -17.70 -9.80 1.92
CA VAL A 15 -16.72 -8.70 1.81
C VAL A 15 -16.32 -8.17 3.19
N MET A 16 -17.26 -8.12 4.15
CA MET A 16 -16.97 -7.69 5.52
C MET A 16 -16.10 -8.71 6.28
N ASP A 17 -16.30 -10.01 6.08
CA ASP A 17 -15.47 -11.05 6.67
C ASP A 17 -14.09 -11.14 6.00
N GLU A 18 -13.98 -10.88 4.68
CA GLU A 18 -12.69 -10.68 4.03
C GLU A 18 -11.92 -9.48 4.61
N ALA A 19 -12.64 -8.40 4.92
CA ALA A 19 -12.05 -7.23 5.59
C ALA A 19 -11.59 -7.51 7.04
N ARG A 20 -12.06 -8.60 7.66
CA ARG A 20 -11.60 -9.07 8.99
C ARG A 20 -10.30 -9.87 8.94
N ARG A 21 -9.81 -10.25 7.74
CA ARG A 21 -8.47 -10.88 7.64
C ARG A 21 -7.42 -9.96 8.23
N SER A 22 -6.42 -10.55 8.88
CA SER A 22 -5.34 -9.75 9.44
C SER A 22 -4.64 -8.98 8.31
N LYS A 23 -4.18 -7.76 8.60
CA LYS A 23 -3.40 -6.96 7.66
C LYS A 23 -2.21 -7.75 7.10
N TYR A 24 -1.63 -8.63 7.92
CA TYR A 24 -0.56 -9.53 7.52
C TYR A 24 -1.01 -10.51 6.44
N ASP A 25 -2.12 -11.23 6.64
CA ASP A 25 -2.62 -12.20 5.66
C ASP A 25 -2.97 -11.53 4.34
N ARG A 26 -3.55 -10.33 4.39
CA ARG A 26 -3.83 -9.53 3.20
C ARG A 26 -2.57 -9.12 2.45
N VAL A 27 -1.53 -8.69 3.15
CA VAL A 27 -0.24 -8.35 2.50
C VAL A 27 0.37 -9.61 1.89
N MET A 28 0.36 -10.74 2.62
CA MET A 28 0.95 -11.99 2.14
C MET A 28 0.18 -12.57 0.94
N SER A 29 -1.15 -12.49 0.91
CA SER A 29 -1.94 -12.95 -0.24
C SER A 29 -1.63 -12.14 -1.49
N ILE A 30 -1.45 -10.83 -1.36
CA ILE A 30 -1.03 -9.95 -2.46
C ILE A 30 0.36 -10.35 -2.97
N LEU A 31 1.34 -10.51 -2.06
CA LEU A 31 2.71 -10.88 -2.42
C LEU A 31 2.80 -12.26 -3.07
N ARG A 32 1.89 -13.18 -2.74
CA ARG A 32 1.80 -14.52 -3.35
C ARG A 32 1.04 -14.52 -4.68
N GLY A 33 0.46 -13.39 -5.10
CA GLY A 33 -0.36 -13.31 -6.31
C GLY A 33 -1.74 -13.97 -6.17
N GLU A 34 -2.23 -14.14 -4.94
CA GLU A 34 -3.54 -14.74 -4.66
C GLU A 34 -4.69 -13.73 -4.81
N ASP A 35 -4.40 -12.42 -4.86
CA ASP A 35 -5.40 -11.38 -5.10
C ASP A 35 -5.53 -11.10 -6.62
N PRO A 36 -6.63 -11.50 -7.27
CA PRO A 36 -6.80 -11.33 -8.72
C PRO A 36 -6.96 -9.88 -9.15
N ASN A 37 -7.17 -8.95 -8.21
CA ASN A 37 -7.30 -7.53 -8.51
C ASN A 37 -5.96 -6.80 -8.50
N ILE A 38 -4.85 -7.47 -8.14
CA ILE A 38 -3.52 -6.86 -8.03
C ILE A 38 -2.54 -7.59 -8.94
N ASN A 39 -2.09 -6.89 -9.98
CA ASN A 39 -1.15 -7.40 -10.97
C ASN A 39 0.28 -6.93 -10.71
N THR A 40 0.41 -5.71 -10.20
CA THR A 40 1.70 -5.05 -10.01
C THR A 40 1.76 -4.40 -8.64
N ILE A 41 2.92 -4.49 -7.99
CA ILE A 41 3.20 -3.83 -6.72
C ILE A 41 4.50 -3.04 -6.82
N ALA A 42 4.59 -1.95 -6.06
CA ALA A 42 5.86 -1.27 -5.81
C ALA A 42 5.98 -1.03 -4.30
N ILE A 43 7.16 -1.30 -3.73
CA ILE A 43 7.45 -1.07 -2.31
C ILE A 43 8.45 0.07 -2.23
N MET A 44 8.09 1.10 -1.46
CA MET A 44 8.90 2.30 -1.32
C MET A 44 9.09 2.61 0.16
N SER A 45 10.33 2.84 0.56
CA SER A 45 10.64 3.45 1.85
C SER A 45 10.39 4.96 1.70
N GLY A 46 9.41 5.53 2.41
CA GLY A 46 9.22 6.99 2.47
C GLY A 46 10.30 7.68 3.31
N GLN A 47 11.54 7.22 3.22
CA GLN A 47 12.68 7.72 3.97
C GLN A 47 13.77 8.10 2.97
N ASN A 48 14.03 9.40 2.95
CA ASN A 48 15.13 10.11 2.29
C ASN A 48 15.70 9.45 1.01
N PRO A 49 15.41 9.99 -0.18
CA PRO A 49 15.78 9.40 -1.48
C PRO A 49 17.30 9.33 -1.75
N MET A 50 18.14 9.78 -0.80
CA MET A 50 19.59 9.89 -0.97
C MET A 50 20.42 9.38 0.23
N ALA A 51 19.84 8.60 1.14
CA ALA A 51 20.54 8.11 2.35
C ALA A 51 21.18 9.23 3.20
N LYS A 52 20.70 10.48 3.06
CA LYS A 52 21.12 11.58 3.93
C LYS A 52 20.51 11.37 5.31
N GLN A 53 21.24 11.73 6.35
CA GLN A 53 20.74 11.67 7.71
C GLN A 53 19.55 12.64 7.82
N SER A 54 18.36 12.09 8.05
CA SER A 54 17.10 12.81 8.19
C SER A 54 16.62 12.70 9.63
N SER A 55 16.01 13.75 10.18
CA SER A 55 15.43 13.66 11.51
C SER A 55 14.21 12.74 11.50
N ALA A 56 13.84 12.21 12.67
CA ALA A 56 12.63 11.38 12.78
C ALA A 56 11.36 12.12 12.32
N LEU A 57 11.29 13.44 12.57
CA LEU A 57 10.18 14.30 12.14
C LEU A 57 10.15 14.46 10.63
N ASP A 58 11.28 14.73 9.99
CA ASP A 58 11.37 14.89 8.53
C ASP A 58 10.94 13.60 7.81
N ASN A 59 11.36 12.44 8.32
CA ASN A 59 10.91 11.15 7.81
C ASN A 59 9.40 10.93 7.99
N GLU A 60 8.80 11.43 9.07
CA GLU A 60 7.36 11.34 9.25
C GLU A 60 6.61 12.24 8.26
N TYR A 61 7.12 13.45 8.00
CA TYR A 61 6.58 14.36 6.98
C TYR A 61 6.64 13.75 5.59
N LEU A 62 7.81 13.27 5.16
CA LEU A 62 8.00 12.62 3.85
C LEU A 62 7.04 11.43 3.66
N LYS A 63 6.84 10.62 4.70
CA LYS A 63 5.87 9.52 4.67
C LYS A 63 4.44 10.01 4.45
N ARG A 64 4.01 11.05 5.17
CA ARG A 64 2.66 11.61 5.02
C ARG A 64 2.46 12.22 3.65
N GLU A 65 3.47 12.91 3.12
CA GLU A 65 3.40 13.51 1.78
C GLU A 65 3.41 12.47 0.66
N LEU A 66 4.19 11.39 0.79
CA LEU A 66 4.16 10.27 -0.15
C LEU A 66 2.73 9.68 -0.25
N GLU A 67 2.08 9.46 0.88
CA GLU A 67 0.71 8.94 0.94
C GLU A 67 -0.32 9.91 0.37
N ALA A 68 -0.18 11.20 0.68
CA ALA A 68 -1.04 12.25 0.14
C ALA A 68 -0.89 12.34 -1.39
N THR A 69 0.33 12.29 -1.89
CA THR A 69 0.64 12.35 -3.33
C THR A 69 0.14 11.10 -4.05
N ALA A 70 0.37 9.91 -3.49
CA ALA A 70 -0.15 8.66 -4.05
C ALA A 70 -1.69 8.69 -4.12
N LYS A 71 -2.35 9.16 -3.06
CA LYS A 71 -3.81 9.32 -3.03
C LYS A 71 -4.31 10.34 -4.06
N ALA A 72 -3.63 11.48 -4.21
CA ALA A 72 -3.98 12.50 -5.19
C ALA A 72 -3.83 11.98 -6.64
N LYS A 73 -2.84 11.11 -6.88
CA LYS A 73 -2.65 10.40 -8.16
C LYS A 73 -3.60 9.20 -8.35
N GLY A 74 -4.49 8.92 -7.41
CA GLY A 74 -5.44 7.80 -7.47
C GLY A 74 -4.81 6.42 -7.23
N ILE A 75 -3.58 6.37 -6.72
CA ILE A 75 -2.84 5.14 -6.48
C ILE A 75 -3.26 4.58 -5.12
N LYS A 76 -3.71 3.32 -5.11
CA LYS A 76 -4.02 2.60 -3.86
C LYS A 76 -2.73 2.17 -3.17
N PHE A 77 -2.71 2.23 -1.85
CA PHE A 77 -1.52 1.83 -1.10
C PHE A 77 -1.87 1.15 0.23
N LEU A 78 -0.90 0.40 0.77
CA LEU A 78 -0.92 -0.21 2.09
C LEU A 78 0.39 0.10 2.83
N ARG A 79 0.31 0.37 4.13
CA ARG A 79 1.54 0.45 4.95
C ARG A 79 2.06 -0.94 5.27
N VAL A 80 3.33 -1.20 5.05
CA VAL A 80 4.00 -2.44 5.44
C VAL A 80 5.13 -2.08 6.41
N GLY A 81 5.08 -2.64 7.62
CA GLY A 81 6.16 -2.48 8.59
C GLY A 81 7.28 -3.49 8.33
N GLY A 82 8.52 -3.07 8.50
CA GLY A 82 9.70 -3.91 8.39
C GLY A 82 10.70 -3.60 9.51
N ASN A 83 11.55 -4.56 9.85
CA ASN A 83 12.72 -4.32 10.67
C ASN A 83 13.95 -4.49 9.78
N PHE A 84 14.67 -3.40 9.53
CA PHE A 84 15.91 -3.42 8.78
C PHE A 84 17.07 -3.11 9.72
N MET A 85 17.95 -4.09 9.95
CA MET A 85 19.14 -3.94 10.82
C MET A 85 18.84 -3.39 12.23
N GLY A 86 17.68 -3.73 12.81
CA GLY A 86 17.27 -3.26 14.14
C GLY A 86 16.47 -1.96 14.13
N ILE A 87 16.30 -1.32 12.97
CA ILE A 87 15.49 -0.12 12.79
C ILE A 87 14.10 -0.54 12.32
N PHE A 88 13.07 -0.17 13.09
CA PHE A 88 11.70 -0.36 12.66
C PHE A 88 11.32 0.71 11.63
N GLU A 89 10.94 0.27 10.44
CA GLU A 89 10.57 1.11 9.34
C GLU A 89 9.13 0.82 8.89
N GLN A 90 8.49 1.85 8.36
CA GLN A 90 7.20 1.71 7.69
C GLN A 90 7.37 2.13 6.24
N SER A 91 7.20 1.16 5.34
CA SER A 91 7.22 1.32 3.90
C SER A 91 5.79 1.43 3.38
N VAL A 92 5.66 2.02 2.19
CA VAL A 92 4.40 2.13 1.47
C VAL A 92 4.44 1.12 0.32
N MET A 93 3.47 0.21 0.30
CA MET A 93 3.24 -0.72 -0.80
C MET A 93 2.15 -0.15 -1.71
N LEU A 94 2.54 0.34 -2.88
CA LEU A 94 1.65 0.81 -3.92
C LEU A 94 1.05 -0.40 -4.67
N LEU A 95 -0.25 -0.35 -4.92
CA LEU A 95 -1.03 -1.41 -5.56
C LEU A 95 -1.46 -0.95 -6.95
N ASN A 96 -1.10 -1.72 -7.98
CA ASN A 96 -1.34 -1.40 -9.38
C ASN A 96 -0.96 0.05 -9.73
N PRO A 97 0.30 0.48 -9.51
CA PRO A 97 0.74 1.75 -10.05
C PRO A 97 0.49 1.78 -11.56
N PRO A 98 0.02 2.92 -12.12
CA PRO A 98 -0.45 3.00 -13.51
C PRO A 98 0.67 2.70 -14.52
N ASP A 99 1.89 3.15 -14.20
CA ASP A 99 3.08 2.97 -15.01
C ASP A 99 4.35 3.10 -14.13
N LYS A 100 5.49 2.74 -14.70
CA LYS A 100 6.79 2.84 -14.04
C LYS A 100 7.19 4.30 -13.78
N GLU A 101 6.84 5.21 -14.67
CA GLU A 101 7.22 6.62 -14.58
C GLU A 101 6.61 7.29 -13.35
N SER A 102 5.36 6.97 -13.02
CA SER A 102 4.65 7.41 -11.83
C SER A 102 5.35 6.94 -10.54
N VAL A 103 5.93 5.74 -10.54
CA VAL A 103 6.70 5.23 -9.40
C VAL A 103 8.07 5.92 -9.32
N ASP A 104 8.73 6.12 -10.46
CA ASP A 104 10.02 6.80 -10.53
C ASP A 104 9.90 8.28 -10.11
N GLU A 105 8.81 8.96 -10.44
CA GLU A 105 8.49 10.32 -9.97
C GLU A 105 8.39 10.37 -8.44
N LEU A 106 7.63 9.44 -7.84
CA LEU A 106 7.50 9.36 -6.39
C LEU A 106 8.87 9.09 -5.74
N ASN A 107 9.70 8.25 -6.36
CA ASN A 107 11.02 7.87 -5.83
C ASN A 107 12.05 9.01 -5.94
N ARG A 108 11.85 9.96 -6.86
CA ARG A 108 12.69 11.17 -6.94
C ARG A 108 12.28 12.23 -5.92
N GLN A 109 11.02 12.20 -5.48
CA GLN A 109 10.44 13.19 -4.56
C GLN A 109 10.61 12.79 -3.08
N PHE A 110 10.59 11.49 -2.77
CA PHE A 110 10.53 10.94 -1.41
C PHE A 110 11.54 9.81 -1.19
#